data_AF-A0A6I5N580-F1
#
_entry.id   AF-A0A6I5N580-F1
#
_cell.length_a   1.000
_cell.length_b   1.000
_cell.length_c   1.000
_cell.angle_alpha   90.00
_cell.angle_beta   90.00
_cell.angle_gamma   90.00
#
_symmetry.space_group_name_H-M   'P 1'
#
loop_
_entity.id
_entity.type
_entity.pdbx_description
1 polymer ?
#
loop_
_entity_poly.entity_id
_entity_poly.type
_entity_poly.pdbx_seq_one_letter_code
_entity_poly.pdbx_strand_id
1 'polypeptide(L)'
;MPVWLIWLIVILATGLVILLARWQAYTQTLPSGLIFEPAHPTDYPTLDQFAFDQGSEAMTLLGFVPIRDALLTAEQGKLNQQFSRLFWHPVHHCYAQLCTAFDRSPQLFTIVSLFENNWRLQTTTQQPNPLSSLTVLDKSAWYHYPKASTRELLEHHLRHYEQLLTTHGLTPITIGDAETFYAKTKEETFRRKQVMKRQMTVLSFVKGAAAFIRPRKEWDGVLRGKRARAKSADEEARVAAAQPAAEAETTDAPLERSESFDGPSDRPGEPPRGADF
;
A
#
# COMPACT_ATOMS: atom_id res chain seq x y z
N MET A 1 -2.35 -47.82 8.42
CA MET A 1 -3.07 -46.53 8.48
C MET A 1 -4.50 -46.78 8.03
N PRO A 2 -5.53 -46.34 8.76
CA PRO A 2 -6.90 -46.71 8.43
C PRO A 2 -7.41 -45.97 7.19
N VAL A 3 -8.20 -46.66 6.35
CA VAL A 3 -8.69 -46.15 5.05
C VAL A 3 -9.48 -44.85 5.19
N TRP A 4 -10.23 -44.67 6.28
CA TRP A 4 -10.99 -43.43 6.53
C TRP A 4 -10.09 -42.21 6.72
N LEU A 5 -8.87 -42.39 7.24
CA LEU A 5 -7.91 -41.30 7.42
C LEU A 5 -7.35 -40.83 6.07
N ILE A 6 -7.16 -41.74 5.12
CA ILE A 6 -6.72 -41.42 3.75
C ILE A 6 -7.78 -40.55 3.07
N TRP A 7 -9.05 -40.95 3.14
CA TRP A 7 -10.14 -40.16 2.55
C TRP A 7 -10.30 -38.79 3.19
N LEU A 8 -10.14 -38.67 4.51
CA LEU A 8 -10.16 -37.39 5.20
C LEU A 8 -9.05 -36.46 4.68
N ILE A 9 -7.82 -36.97 4.53
CA ILE A 9 -6.69 -36.20 4.01
C ILE A 9 -6.96 -35.74 2.57
N VAL A 10 -7.48 -36.63 1.71
CA VAL A 10 -7.82 -36.29 0.32
C VAL A 10 -8.88 -35.17 0.28
N ILE A 11 -9.96 -35.29 1.05
CA ILE A 11 -11.03 -34.28 1.10
C ILE A 11 -10.48 -32.92 1.55
N LEU A 12 -9.65 -32.91 2.61
CA LEU A 12 -9.03 -31.68 3.10
C LEU A 12 -8.08 -31.06 2.07
N ALA A 13 -7.26 -31.88 1.41
CA ALA A 13 -6.34 -31.42 0.37
C ALA A 13 -7.09 -30.85 -0.85
N THR A 14 -8.10 -31.55 -1.34
CA THR A 14 -8.94 -31.08 -2.46
C THR A 14 -9.68 -29.80 -2.09
N GLY A 15 -10.24 -29.72 -0.88
CA GLY A 15 -10.90 -28.51 -0.37
C GLY A 15 -9.93 -27.32 -0.30
N LEU A 16 -8.71 -27.53 0.20
CA LEU A 16 -7.67 -26.50 0.23
C LEU A 16 -7.29 -26.03 -1.18
N VAL A 17 -7.11 -26.94 -2.14
CA VAL A 17 -6.79 -26.59 -3.54
C VAL A 17 -7.90 -25.75 -4.17
N ILE A 18 -9.18 -26.13 -3.98
CA ILE A 18 -10.33 -25.36 -4.48
C ILE A 18 -10.36 -23.97 -3.85
N LEU A 19 -10.12 -23.86 -2.53
CA LEU A 19 -10.08 -22.57 -1.84
C LEU A 19 -8.95 -21.67 -2.34
N LEU A 20 -7.75 -22.23 -2.55
CA LEU A 20 -6.61 -21.48 -3.11
C LEU A 20 -6.89 -21.05 -4.55
N ALA A 21 -7.49 -21.89 -5.38
CA ALA A 21 -7.88 -21.53 -6.74
C ALA A 21 -8.92 -20.39 -6.76
N ARG A 22 -9.92 -20.44 -5.88
CA ARG A 22 -10.92 -19.36 -5.73
C ARG A 22 -10.28 -18.07 -5.22
N TRP A 23 -9.36 -18.17 -4.28
CA TRP A 23 -8.58 -17.04 -3.77
C TRP A 23 -7.74 -16.37 -4.87
N GLN A 24 -7.05 -17.18 -5.67
CA GLN A 24 -6.28 -16.71 -6.81
C GLN A 24 -7.17 -16.04 -7.87
N ALA A 25 -8.30 -16.65 -8.22
CA ALA A 25 -9.25 -16.06 -9.14
C ALA A 25 -9.82 -14.73 -8.61
N TYR A 26 -10.17 -14.66 -7.32
CA TYR A 26 -10.65 -13.44 -6.69
C TYR A 26 -9.60 -12.32 -6.75
N THR A 27 -8.35 -12.60 -6.38
CA THR A 27 -7.27 -11.59 -6.41
C THR A 27 -6.94 -11.11 -7.82
N GLN A 28 -7.19 -11.91 -8.87
CA GLN A 28 -7.10 -11.47 -10.26
C GLN A 28 -8.20 -10.49 -10.67
N THR A 29 -9.35 -10.49 -9.97
CA THR A 29 -10.43 -9.53 -10.23
C THR A 29 -10.21 -8.16 -9.60
N LEU A 30 -9.18 -8.00 -8.77
CA LEU A 30 -8.89 -6.71 -8.13
C LEU A 30 -8.42 -5.67 -9.16
N PRO A 31 -8.83 -4.40 -9.00
CA PRO A 31 -8.46 -3.35 -9.93
C PRO A 31 -6.95 -3.13 -9.93
N SER A 32 -6.36 -2.99 -11.13
CA SER A 32 -4.91 -2.81 -11.30
C SER A 32 -4.45 -1.41 -11.66
N GLY A 33 -5.41 -0.54 -11.82
CA GLY A 33 -5.26 0.83 -12.24
C GLY A 33 -6.63 1.48 -12.09
N LEU A 34 -6.61 2.79 -11.90
CA LEU A 34 -7.81 3.61 -11.81
C LEU A 34 -7.78 4.60 -12.95
N ILE A 35 -8.91 4.75 -13.62
CA ILE A 35 -9.13 5.79 -14.61
C ILE A 35 -10.05 6.82 -13.97
N PHE A 36 -9.68 8.08 -14.13
CA PHE A 36 -10.44 9.25 -13.68
C PHE A 36 -10.87 10.01 -14.93
N GLU A 37 -12.06 9.71 -15.43
CA GLU A 37 -12.59 10.38 -16.63
C GLU A 37 -13.31 11.66 -16.19
N PRO A 38 -12.95 12.85 -16.70
CA PRO A 38 -13.68 14.07 -16.38
C PRO A 38 -15.16 13.92 -16.69
N ALA A 39 -16.03 14.28 -15.75
CA ALA A 39 -17.46 14.07 -15.90
C ALA A 39 -18.27 15.09 -15.09
N HIS A 40 -19.49 15.39 -15.52
CA HIS A 40 -20.38 16.28 -14.77
C HIS A 40 -21.50 15.51 -14.06
N PRO A 41 -21.96 15.97 -12.87
CA PRO A 41 -23.04 15.28 -12.15
C PRO A 41 -24.33 15.18 -12.96
N THR A 42 -24.58 16.17 -13.83
CA THR A 42 -25.76 16.23 -14.72
C THR A 42 -25.79 15.13 -15.77
N ASP A 43 -24.65 14.54 -16.09
CA ASP A 43 -24.53 13.48 -17.11
C ASP A 43 -25.02 12.12 -16.59
N TYR A 44 -25.30 12.01 -15.28
CA TYR A 44 -25.70 10.76 -14.64
C TYR A 44 -27.04 10.90 -13.92
N PRO A 45 -28.17 10.65 -14.59
CA PRO A 45 -29.51 10.74 -13.99
C PRO A 45 -29.75 9.78 -12.82
N THR A 46 -28.95 8.72 -12.72
CA THR A 46 -29.00 7.74 -11.62
C THR A 46 -28.27 8.18 -10.36
N LEU A 47 -27.48 9.27 -10.44
CA LEU A 47 -26.83 9.86 -9.28
C LEU A 47 -27.88 10.51 -8.38
N ASP A 48 -27.82 10.23 -7.08
CA ASP A 48 -28.58 10.98 -6.08
C ASP A 48 -27.96 12.37 -5.92
N GLN A 49 -28.42 13.30 -6.77
CA GLN A 49 -27.89 14.67 -6.82
C GLN A 49 -28.08 15.39 -5.49
N PHE A 50 -29.22 15.18 -4.81
CA PHE A 50 -29.49 15.84 -3.53
C PHE A 50 -28.48 15.42 -2.47
N ALA A 51 -28.27 14.11 -2.30
CA ALA A 51 -27.26 13.61 -1.37
C ALA A 51 -25.86 14.10 -1.78
N PHE A 52 -25.55 14.05 -3.08
CA PHE A 52 -24.25 14.49 -3.62
C PHE A 52 -23.94 15.96 -3.32
N ASP A 53 -24.89 16.84 -3.57
CA ASP A 53 -24.77 18.27 -3.32
C ASP A 53 -24.65 18.57 -1.83
N GLN A 54 -25.43 17.89 -0.98
CA GLN A 54 -25.31 18.01 0.48
C GLN A 54 -23.92 17.60 0.98
N GLY A 55 -23.39 16.47 0.48
CA GLY A 55 -22.05 16.01 0.81
C GLY A 55 -20.96 16.97 0.32
N SER A 56 -21.16 17.57 -0.86
CA SER A 56 -20.26 18.56 -1.43
C SER A 56 -20.25 19.86 -0.63
N GLU A 57 -21.43 20.37 -0.25
CA GLU A 57 -21.59 21.57 0.58
C GLU A 57 -20.94 21.37 1.95
N ALA A 58 -21.14 20.20 2.57
CA ALA A 58 -20.52 19.86 3.84
C ALA A 58 -18.98 19.93 3.80
N MET A 59 -18.36 19.55 2.67
CA MET A 59 -16.92 19.70 2.47
C MET A 59 -16.52 21.17 2.30
N THR A 60 -17.27 21.94 1.50
CA THR A 60 -17.00 23.36 1.29
C THR A 60 -17.11 24.18 2.58
N LEU A 61 -18.07 23.88 3.45
CA LEU A 61 -18.20 24.51 4.78
C LEU A 61 -17.01 24.23 5.71
N LEU A 62 -16.24 23.17 5.45
CA LEU A 62 -15.01 22.85 6.18
C LEU A 62 -13.77 23.52 5.58
N GLY A 63 -13.93 24.34 4.52
CA GLY A 63 -12.81 25.04 3.87
C GLY A 63 -12.20 24.30 2.68
N PHE A 64 -12.78 23.17 2.25
CA PHE A 64 -12.36 22.49 1.04
C PHE A 64 -12.88 23.18 -0.23
N VAL A 65 -12.03 23.31 -1.24
CA VAL A 65 -12.37 23.88 -2.56
C VAL A 65 -12.47 22.74 -3.57
N PRO A 66 -13.59 22.61 -4.32
CA PRO A 66 -13.72 21.59 -5.36
C PRO A 66 -12.73 21.87 -6.50
N ILE A 67 -12.04 20.82 -6.98
CA ILE A 67 -11.06 20.93 -8.06
C ILE A 67 -11.55 20.23 -9.32
N ARG A 68 -12.09 19.01 -9.17
CA ARG A 68 -12.45 18.18 -10.31
C ARG A 68 -13.50 17.14 -9.98
N ASP A 69 -14.44 17.00 -10.90
CA ASP A 69 -15.38 15.90 -10.95
C ASP A 69 -14.89 14.85 -11.95
N ALA A 70 -15.00 13.59 -11.55
CA ALA A 70 -14.57 12.47 -12.37
C ALA A 70 -15.43 11.23 -12.14
N LEU A 71 -15.60 10.48 -13.20
CA LEU A 71 -16.07 9.11 -13.17
C LEU A 71 -14.87 8.19 -12.88
N LEU A 72 -14.99 7.42 -11.81
CA LEU A 72 -13.98 6.46 -11.38
C LEU A 72 -14.30 5.07 -11.92
N THR A 73 -13.41 4.56 -12.77
CA THR A 73 -13.48 3.19 -13.32
C THR A 73 -12.17 2.44 -13.08
N ALA A 74 -12.22 1.11 -13.15
CA ALA A 74 -11.01 0.30 -13.17
C ALA A 74 -10.44 0.25 -14.58
N GLU A 75 -9.13 0.44 -14.72
CA GLU A 75 -8.43 0.22 -15.98
C GLU A 75 -8.46 -1.27 -16.38
N GLN A 76 -8.26 -2.15 -15.40
CA GLN A 76 -8.44 -3.60 -15.53
C GLN A 76 -8.94 -4.15 -14.19
N GLY A 77 -9.72 -5.23 -14.23
CA GLY A 77 -10.34 -5.82 -13.04
C GLY A 77 -11.77 -5.35 -12.85
N LYS A 78 -12.33 -5.62 -11.67
CA LYS A 78 -13.70 -5.23 -11.30
C LYS A 78 -13.66 -4.09 -10.29
N LEU A 79 -14.28 -2.97 -10.65
CA LEU A 79 -14.62 -1.89 -9.75
C LEU A 79 -16.02 -1.41 -10.14
N ASN A 80 -16.91 -1.28 -9.16
CA ASN A 80 -18.19 -0.64 -9.41
C ASN A 80 -17.91 0.82 -9.78
N GLN A 81 -18.49 1.25 -10.89
CA GLN A 81 -18.37 2.63 -11.35
C GLN A 81 -18.91 3.58 -10.28
N GLN A 82 -18.14 4.64 -10.00
CA GLN A 82 -18.49 5.63 -8.98
C GLN A 82 -18.30 7.02 -9.55
N PHE A 83 -19.21 7.93 -9.20
CA PHE A 83 -18.99 9.36 -9.40
C PHE A 83 -18.16 9.89 -8.23
N SER A 84 -17.17 10.73 -8.52
CA SER A 84 -16.24 11.27 -7.53
C SER A 84 -16.05 12.77 -7.73
N ARG A 85 -16.12 13.56 -6.66
CA ARG A 85 -15.61 14.93 -6.62
C ARG A 85 -14.39 15.03 -5.72
N LEU A 86 -13.33 15.58 -6.29
CA LEU A 86 -12.07 15.86 -5.61
C LEU A 86 -12.06 17.31 -5.13
N PHE A 87 -11.61 17.50 -3.89
CA PHE A 87 -11.42 18.79 -3.26
C PHE A 87 -10.01 18.95 -2.71
N TRP A 88 -9.61 20.20 -2.49
CA TRP A 88 -8.37 20.58 -1.84
C TRP A 88 -8.59 21.55 -0.69
N HIS A 89 -7.89 21.34 0.42
CA HIS A 89 -7.88 22.23 1.55
C HIS A 89 -6.66 23.16 1.49
N PRO A 90 -6.82 24.46 1.19
CA PRO A 90 -5.69 25.38 1.00
C PRO A 90 -4.86 25.61 2.27
N VAL A 91 -5.49 25.56 3.45
CA VAL A 91 -4.82 25.77 4.75
C VAL A 91 -4.10 24.50 5.26
N HIS A 92 -4.73 23.33 5.17
CA HIS A 92 -4.20 22.08 5.71
C HIS A 92 -3.44 21.23 4.70
N HIS A 93 -3.40 21.68 3.44
CA HIS A 93 -2.71 21.01 2.35
C HIS A 93 -3.07 19.53 2.19
N CYS A 94 -4.36 19.22 2.31
CA CYS A 94 -4.90 17.87 2.17
C CYS A 94 -6.02 17.82 1.12
N TYR A 95 -6.21 16.64 0.55
CA TYR A 95 -7.26 16.35 -0.41
C TYR A 95 -8.46 15.74 0.29
N ALA A 96 -9.67 16.04 -0.18
CA ALA A 96 -10.85 15.27 0.16
C ALA A 96 -11.47 14.70 -1.13
N GLN A 97 -12.01 13.49 -1.02
CA GLN A 97 -12.72 12.82 -2.09
C GLN A 97 -14.10 12.42 -1.58
N LEU A 98 -15.14 12.87 -2.29
CA LEU A 98 -16.51 12.42 -2.13
C LEU A 98 -16.83 11.45 -3.25
N CYS A 99 -17.06 10.18 -2.93
CA CYS A 99 -17.49 9.17 -3.89
C CYS A 99 -18.93 8.75 -3.64
N THR A 100 -19.70 8.61 -4.70
CA THR A 100 -21.07 8.05 -4.68
C THR A 100 -21.19 6.97 -5.74
N ALA A 101 -21.70 5.80 -5.37
CA ALA A 101 -22.01 4.75 -6.33
C ALA A 101 -23.41 4.95 -6.92
N PHE A 102 -23.62 4.48 -8.15
CA PHE A 102 -24.91 4.61 -8.86
C PHE A 102 -26.01 3.66 -8.35
N ASP A 103 -25.68 2.79 -7.39
CA ASP A 103 -26.59 1.81 -6.78
C ASP A 103 -27.23 2.30 -5.47
N ARG A 104 -27.24 3.62 -5.24
CA ARG A 104 -27.71 4.27 -3.99
C ARG A 104 -26.96 3.81 -2.73
N SER A 105 -25.76 3.26 -2.87
CA SER A 105 -24.90 3.03 -1.71
C SER A 105 -24.59 4.34 -0.97
N PRO A 106 -24.32 4.28 0.35
CA PRO A 106 -23.94 5.45 1.11
C PRO A 106 -22.73 6.16 0.52
N GLN A 107 -22.73 7.49 0.64
CA GLN A 107 -21.59 8.31 0.24
C GLN A 107 -20.34 7.96 1.03
N LEU A 108 -19.22 7.94 0.32
CA LEU A 108 -17.91 7.69 0.91
C LEU A 108 -17.11 8.98 0.91
N PHE A 109 -16.66 9.37 2.09
CA PHE A 109 -15.75 10.49 2.27
C PHE A 109 -14.37 9.95 2.60
N THR A 110 -13.36 10.47 1.92
CA THR A 110 -11.96 10.12 2.16
C THR A 110 -11.12 11.38 2.18
N ILE A 111 -10.31 11.57 3.22
CA ILE A 111 -9.34 12.66 3.31
C ILE A 111 -7.93 12.08 3.21
N VAL A 112 -7.08 12.72 2.40
CA VAL A 112 -5.77 12.23 2.04
C VAL A 112 -4.74 13.34 2.16
N SER A 113 -3.66 13.09 2.90
CA SER A 113 -2.45 13.91 2.85
C SER A 113 -1.34 13.12 2.20
N LEU A 114 -0.63 13.81 1.29
CA LEU A 114 0.53 13.29 0.60
C LEU A 114 1.79 13.90 1.21
N PHE A 115 2.81 13.08 1.37
CA PHE A 115 4.10 13.49 1.91
C PHE A 115 5.21 13.06 0.96
N GLU A 116 6.38 13.65 1.13
CA GLU A 116 7.60 13.24 0.44
C GLU A 116 7.91 11.75 0.64
N ASN A 117 8.79 11.20 -0.20
CA ASN A 117 9.21 9.80 -0.15
C ASN A 117 8.07 8.78 -0.31
N ASN A 118 6.98 9.17 -0.97
CA ASN A 118 5.78 8.36 -1.22
C ASN A 118 5.03 7.96 0.06
N TRP A 119 5.06 8.80 1.10
CA TRP A 119 4.22 8.62 2.27
C TRP A 119 2.80 9.15 2.03
N ARG A 120 1.80 8.41 2.52
CA ARG A 120 0.39 8.78 2.41
C ARG A 120 -0.33 8.56 3.73
N LEU A 121 -1.11 9.55 4.16
CA LEU A 121 -2.11 9.41 5.22
C LEU A 121 -3.49 9.41 4.58
N GLN A 122 -4.34 8.46 4.98
CA GLN A 122 -5.71 8.37 4.53
C GLN A 122 -6.65 8.14 5.72
N THR A 123 -7.72 8.92 5.80
CA THR A 123 -8.86 8.68 6.69
C THR A 123 -10.11 8.53 5.83
N THR A 124 -10.99 7.57 6.13
CA THR A 124 -12.18 7.32 5.30
C THR A 124 -13.40 6.89 6.11
N THR A 125 -14.60 7.21 5.62
CA THR A 125 -15.86 6.63 6.13
C THR A 125 -16.16 5.26 5.53
N GLN A 126 -15.32 4.75 4.62
CA GLN A 126 -15.50 3.39 4.11
C GLN A 126 -15.30 2.36 5.22
N GLN A 127 -16.18 1.35 5.26
CA GLN A 127 -15.98 0.17 6.11
C GLN A 127 -14.63 -0.49 5.82
N PRO A 128 -13.90 -0.98 6.83
CA PRO A 128 -12.66 -1.71 6.60
C PRO A 128 -12.93 -2.93 5.71
N ASN A 129 -12.27 -2.98 4.55
CA ASN A 129 -12.27 -4.18 3.74
C ASN A 129 -11.29 -5.18 4.36
N PRO A 130 -11.69 -6.42 4.73
CA PRO A 130 -10.78 -7.42 5.27
C PRO A 130 -9.50 -7.65 4.44
N LEU A 131 -9.61 -7.48 3.13
CA LEU A 131 -8.51 -7.64 2.19
C LEU A 131 -7.55 -6.45 2.16
N SER A 132 -7.95 -5.30 2.69
CA SER A 132 -7.06 -4.13 2.81
C SER A 132 -5.79 -4.50 3.57
N SER A 133 -5.89 -5.43 4.53
CA SER A 133 -4.79 -5.97 5.34
C SER A 133 -3.65 -6.61 4.55
N LEU A 134 -3.96 -7.11 3.36
CA LEU A 134 -3.01 -7.76 2.45
C LEU A 134 -2.41 -6.77 1.45
N THR A 135 -3.07 -5.64 1.24
CA THR A 135 -2.62 -4.57 0.32
C THR A 135 -1.92 -3.41 1.02
N VAL A 136 -1.72 -3.47 2.33
CA VAL A 136 -1.11 -2.37 3.10
C VAL A 136 0.31 -2.10 2.61
N LEU A 137 0.58 -0.84 2.26
CA LEU A 137 1.91 -0.39 1.86
C LEU A 137 2.73 0.01 3.09
N ASP A 138 4.05 -0.10 2.95
CA ASP A 138 5.05 0.24 3.97
C ASP A 138 5.03 1.73 4.37
N LYS A 139 4.72 2.62 3.42
CA LYS A 139 4.65 4.07 3.62
C LYS A 139 3.22 4.60 3.53
N SER A 140 2.30 3.92 4.19
CA SER A 140 0.89 4.32 4.23
C SER A 140 0.33 4.24 5.65
N ALA A 141 -0.42 5.24 6.05
CA ALA A 141 -1.23 5.23 7.25
C ALA A 141 -2.71 5.32 6.83
N TRP A 142 -3.53 4.37 7.24
CA TRP A 142 -4.94 4.30 6.86
C TRP A 142 -5.84 4.05 8.06
N TYR A 143 -6.82 4.93 8.27
CA TYR A 143 -7.80 4.85 9.35
C TYR A 143 -9.22 4.87 8.80
N HIS A 144 -10.08 4.03 9.38
CA HIS A 144 -11.47 3.88 9.00
C HIS A 144 -12.41 4.38 10.11
N TYR A 145 -13.28 5.32 9.77
CA TYR A 145 -14.29 5.91 10.65
C TYR A 145 -15.69 5.85 10.03
N PRO A 146 -16.33 4.67 9.93
CA PRO A 146 -17.51 4.50 9.07
C PRO A 146 -18.79 5.21 9.48
N LYS A 147 -18.79 5.83 10.66
CA LYS A 147 -19.93 6.57 11.22
C LYS A 147 -19.57 8.02 11.52
N ALA A 148 -18.36 8.46 11.20
CA ALA A 148 -17.93 9.82 11.43
C ALA A 148 -18.60 10.75 10.41
N SER A 149 -19.01 11.92 10.88
CA SER A 149 -19.32 13.06 10.04
C SER A 149 -18.09 13.55 9.28
N THR A 150 -18.27 14.38 8.25
CA THR A 150 -17.17 14.98 7.49
C THR A 150 -16.23 15.82 8.37
N ARG A 151 -16.79 16.53 9.36
CA ARG A 151 -16.04 17.31 10.35
C ARG A 151 -15.19 16.41 11.24
N GLU A 152 -15.78 15.40 11.87
CA GLU A 152 -15.03 14.45 12.71
C GLU A 152 -13.95 13.73 11.90
N LEU A 153 -14.22 13.39 10.64
CA LEU A 153 -13.25 12.78 9.75
C LEU A 153 -12.03 13.68 9.51
N LEU A 154 -12.25 15.00 9.31
CA LEU A 154 -11.18 15.98 9.19
C LEU A 154 -10.39 16.13 10.51
N GLU A 155 -11.07 16.21 11.65
CA GLU A 155 -10.42 16.30 12.96
C GLU A 155 -9.54 15.07 13.24
N HIS A 156 -10.03 13.86 12.94
CA HIS A 156 -9.25 12.64 13.02
C HIS A 156 -8.04 12.68 12.07
N HIS A 157 -8.25 13.16 10.84
CA HIS A 157 -7.18 13.29 9.86
C HIS A 157 -6.06 14.20 10.36
N LEU A 158 -6.42 15.40 10.84
CA LEU A 158 -5.46 16.41 11.30
C LEU A 158 -4.67 15.93 12.52
N ARG A 159 -5.31 15.20 13.44
CA ARG A 159 -4.62 14.59 14.59
C ARG A 159 -3.54 13.61 14.14
N HIS A 160 -3.86 12.72 13.20
CA HIS A 160 -2.88 11.78 12.66
C HIS A 160 -1.81 12.47 11.82
N TYR A 161 -2.20 13.50 11.08
CA TYR A 161 -1.30 14.33 10.30
C TYR A 161 -0.22 14.98 11.19
N GLU A 162 -0.63 15.62 12.29
CA GLU A 162 0.28 16.22 13.27
C GLU A 162 1.19 15.18 13.93
N GLN A 163 0.66 14.00 14.26
CA GLN A 163 1.47 12.90 14.78
C GLN A 163 2.55 12.47 13.78
N LEU A 164 2.22 12.35 12.49
CA LEU A 164 3.18 11.99 11.45
C LEU A 164 4.25 13.08 11.25
N LEU A 165 3.88 14.36 11.29
CA LEU A 165 4.83 15.45 11.22
C LEU A 165 5.81 15.43 12.42
N THR A 166 5.27 15.40 13.64
CA THR A 166 6.05 15.53 14.88
C THR A 166 6.88 14.28 15.20
N THR A 167 6.32 13.09 14.99
CA THR A 167 6.96 11.82 15.39
C THR A 167 7.88 11.27 14.30
N HIS A 168 7.60 11.57 13.03
CA HIS A 168 8.33 10.99 11.89
C HIS A 168 9.05 12.01 11.02
N GLY A 169 8.88 13.31 11.28
CA GLY A 169 9.55 14.36 10.51
C GLY A 169 9.19 14.31 9.03
N LEU A 170 7.96 13.88 8.69
CA LEU A 170 7.52 13.81 7.30
C LEU A 170 7.30 15.22 6.75
N THR A 171 7.72 15.46 5.51
CA THR A 171 7.46 16.72 4.80
C THR A 171 6.18 16.60 3.98
N PRO A 172 5.16 17.46 4.19
CA PRO A 172 3.94 17.41 3.40
C PRO A 172 4.13 17.96 1.99
N ILE A 173 3.42 17.38 1.02
CA ILE A 173 3.32 17.92 -0.34
C ILE A 173 2.18 18.94 -0.35
N THR A 174 2.49 20.19 -0.66
CA THR A 174 1.54 21.32 -0.61
C THR A 174 0.92 21.68 -1.96
N ILE A 175 1.22 20.89 -3.00
CA ILE A 175 0.63 21.06 -4.32
C ILE A 175 -0.82 20.55 -4.26
N GLY A 176 -1.76 21.38 -4.69
CA GLY A 176 -3.20 21.14 -4.60
C GLY A 176 -3.90 20.97 -5.95
N ASP A 177 -3.31 20.24 -6.88
CA ASP A 177 -3.89 19.98 -8.20
C ASP A 177 -4.39 18.53 -8.34
N ALA A 178 -5.36 18.32 -9.24
CA ALA A 178 -5.96 17.00 -9.43
C ALA A 178 -5.00 15.98 -10.05
N GLU A 179 -4.06 16.41 -10.91
CA GLU A 179 -3.14 15.51 -11.60
C GLU A 179 -2.15 14.88 -10.63
N THR A 180 -1.61 15.67 -9.69
CA THR A 180 -0.75 15.18 -8.61
C THR A 180 -1.47 14.10 -7.79
N PHE A 181 -2.71 14.36 -7.39
CA PHE A 181 -3.51 13.40 -6.64
C PHE A 181 -3.80 12.12 -7.44
N TYR A 182 -4.20 12.24 -8.71
CA TYR A 182 -4.50 11.08 -9.56
C TYR A 182 -3.25 10.27 -9.88
N ALA A 183 -2.13 10.90 -10.20
CA ALA A 183 -0.86 10.23 -10.46
C ALA A 183 -0.43 9.39 -9.24
N LYS A 184 -0.48 9.99 -8.04
CA LYS A 184 -0.16 9.29 -6.79
C LYS A 184 -1.13 8.16 -6.46
N THR A 185 -2.41 8.35 -6.73
CA THR A 185 -3.43 7.30 -6.49
C THR A 185 -3.31 6.14 -7.49
N LYS A 186 -2.93 6.40 -8.75
CA LYS A 186 -2.60 5.36 -9.75
C LYS A 186 -1.35 4.58 -9.34
N GLU A 187 -0.27 5.28 -9.00
CA GLU A 187 0.99 4.68 -8.52
C GLU A 187 0.72 3.76 -7.32
N GLU A 188 -0.08 4.22 -6.36
CA GLU A 188 -0.44 3.45 -5.19
C GLU A 188 -1.23 2.18 -5.52
N THR A 189 -2.25 2.30 -6.37
CA THR A 189 -3.08 1.16 -6.80
C THR A 189 -2.22 0.09 -7.45
N PHE A 190 -1.27 0.51 -8.30
CA PHE A 190 -0.31 -0.40 -8.92
C PHE A 190 0.58 -1.09 -7.88
N ARG A 191 1.15 -0.34 -6.92
CA ARG A 191 1.97 -0.90 -5.83
C ARG A 191 1.17 -1.89 -4.97
N ARG A 192 -0.08 -1.57 -4.63
CA ARG A 192 -0.98 -2.46 -3.88
C ARG A 192 -1.19 -3.79 -4.61
N LYS A 193 -1.40 -3.76 -5.93
CA LYS A 193 -1.49 -4.99 -6.76
C LYS A 193 -0.19 -5.81 -6.72
N GLN A 194 0.98 -5.16 -6.79
CA GLN A 194 2.26 -5.86 -6.69
C GLN A 194 2.46 -6.52 -5.33
N VAL A 195 2.12 -5.82 -4.23
CA VAL A 195 2.17 -6.40 -2.88
C VAL A 195 1.23 -7.60 -2.78
N MET A 196 0.01 -7.49 -3.29
CA MET A 196 -0.95 -8.60 -3.29
C MET A 196 -0.44 -9.81 -4.08
N LYS A 197 0.13 -9.60 -5.28
CA LYS A 197 0.72 -10.69 -6.09
C LYS A 197 1.85 -11.42 -5.35
N ARG A 198 2.70 -10.68 -4.63
CA ARG A 198 3.78 -11.28 -3.81
C ARG A 198 3.23 -12.06 -2.62
N GLN A 199 2.04 -11.70 -2.13
CA GLN A 199 1.34 -12.36 -1.04
C GLN A 199 0.41 -13.49 -1.53
N MET A 200 0.63 -14.11 -2.69
CA MET A 200 -0.14 -15.29 -3.14
C MET A 200 0.35 -16.59 -2.49
N THR A 201 0.46 -16.62 -1.17
CA THR A 201 0.90 -17.80 -0.39
C THR A 201 -0.20 -18.30 0.55
N VAL A 202 -0.15 -19.56 0.96
CA VAL A 202 -1.07 -20.15 1.95
C VAL A 202 -1.14 -19.31 3.23
N LEU A 203 0.00 -18.77 3.68
CA LEU A 203 0.06 -17.87 4.83
C LEU A 203 -0.78 -16.60 4.67
N SER A 204 -0.85 -16.08 3.45
CA SER A 204 -1.61 -14.86 3.15
C SER A 204 -3.10 -15.15 3.04
N PHE A 205 -3.48 -16.35 2.58
CA PHE A 205 -4.85 -16.85 2.70
C PHE A 205 -5.27 -16.94 4.17
N VAL A 206 -4.44 -17.52 5.04
CA VAL A 206 -4.71 -17.61 6.49
C VAL A 206 -4.85 -16.21 7.12
N LYS A 207 -3.96 -15.27 6.77
CA LYS A 207 -4.04 -13.88 7.23
C LYS A 207 -5.31 -13.18 6.73
N GLY A 208 -5.68 -13.38 5.47
CA GLY A 208 -6.91 -12.87 4.88
C GLY A 208 -8.13 -13.40 5.62
N ALA A 209 -8.22 -14.72 5.81
CA ALA A 209 -9.30 -15.38 6.56
C ALA A 209 -9.41 -14.84 8.00
N ALA A 210 -8.28 -14.67 8.70
CA ALA A 210 -8.27 -14.07 10.03
C ALA A 210 -8.77 -12.61 10.03
N ALA A 211 -8.46 -11.84 8.99
CA ALA A 211 -8.93 -10.46 8.84
C ALA A 211 -10.44 -10.37 8.58
N PHE A 212 -11.08 -11.42 8.03
CA PHE A 212 -12.55 -11.49 7.95
C PHE A 212 -13.20 -11.64 9.33
N ILE A 213 -12.53 -12.35 10.26
CA ILE A 213 -13.03 -12.53 11.63
C ILE A 213 -12.82 -11.26 12.46
N ARG A 214 -11.68 -10.57 12.28
CA ARG A 214 -11.35 -9.33 13.00
C ARG A 214 -10.78 -8.29 12.03
N PRO A 215 -11.64 -7.57 11.29
CA PRO A 215 -11.18 -6.52 10.39
C PRO A 215 -10.50 -5.42 11.19
N ARG A 216 -9.27 -5.07 10.79
CA ARG A 216 -8.52 -3.97 11.40
C ARG A 216 -9.06 -2.65 10.88
N LYS A 217 -9.38 -1.76 11.82
CA LYS A 217 -9.85 -0.40 11.53
C LYS A 217 -8.73 0.58 11.22
N GLU A 218 -7.50 0.21 11.58
CA GLU A 218 -6.34 1.11 11.54
C GLU A 218 -5.12 0.34 11.03
N TRP A 219 -4.33 1.03 10.20
CA TRP A 219 -3.07 0.57 9.65
C TRP A 219 -2.06 1.69 9.75
N ASP A 220 -1.09 1.54 10.64
CA ASP A 220 0.06 2.41 10.72
C ASP A 220 1.26 1.71 10.05
N GLY A 221 1.61 2.15 8.83
CA GLY A 221 2.77 1.65 8.09
C GLY A 221 4.09 1.81 8.86
N VAL A 222 4.17 2.82 9.74
CA VAL A 222 5.36 3.10 10.55
C VAL A 222 5.67 1.93 11.50
N LEU A 223 4.65 1.38 12.16
CA LEU A 223 4.84 0.30 13.13
C LEU A 223 5.30 -1.01 12.48
N ARG A 224 4.96 -1.24 11.22
CA ARG A 224 5.49 -2.38 10.46
C ARG A 224 6.97 -2.20 10.12
N GLY A 225 7.39 -1.00 9.71
CA GLY A 225 8.79 -0.69 9.43
C GLY A 225 9.70 -0.86 10.65
N LYS A 226 9.27 -0.36 11.82
CA LYS A 226 10.03 -0.50 13.08
C LYS A 226 10.15 -1.95 13.53
N ARG A 227 9.08 -2.75 13.46
CA ARG A 227 9.14 -4.19 13.81
C ARG A 227 9.95 -5.01 12.82
N ALA A 228 9.88 -4.69 11.52
CA ALA A 228 10.68 -5.36 10.50
C ALA A 228 12.18 -5.05 10.67
N ARG A 229 12.55 -3.79 10.93
CA ARG A 229 13.93 -3.40 11.24
C ARG A 229 14.45 -4.00 12.54
N ALA A 230 13.61 -4.04 13.59
CA ALA A 230 14.00 -4.68 14.85
C ALA A 230 14.25 -6.17 14.65
N LYS A 231 13.43 -6.84 13.83
CA LYS A 231 13.62 -8.26 13.52
C LYS A 231 14.84 -8.54 12.65
N SER A 232 15.12 -7.69 11.64
CA SER A 232 16.33 -7.84 10.83
C SER A 232 17.60 -7.57 11.63
N ALA A 233 17.59 -6.58 12.51
CA ALA A 233 18.72 -6.28 13.40
C ALA A 233 18.98 -7.41 14.41
N ASP A 234 17.93 -8.03 14.94
CA ASP A 234 18.04 -9.20 15.84
C ASP A 234 18.57 -10.44 15.09
N GLU A 235 18.17 -10.62 13.82
CA GLU A 235 18.65 -11.73 12.98
C GLU A 235 20.11 -11.52 12.52
N GLU A 236 20.49 -10.29 12.14
CA GLU A 236 21.89 -9.91 11.86
C GLU A 236 22.76 -10.07 13.11
N ALA A 237 22.28 -9.66 14.29
CA ALA A 237 22.99 -9.86 15.55
C ALA A 237 23.16 -11.34 15.89
N ARG A 238 22.17 -12.20 15.60
CA ARG A 238 22.27 -13.65 15.77
C ARG A 238 23.26 -14.29 14.78
N VAL A 239 23.27 -13.86 13.52
CA VAL A 239 24.22 -14.36 12.51
C VAL A 239 25.65 -13.93 12.88
N ALA A 240 25.85 -12.68 13.27
CA ALA A 240 27.14 -12.18 13.74
C ALA A 240 27.62 -12.88 15.03
N ALA A 241 26.71 -13.15 15.97
CA ALA A 241 27.02 -13.89 17.19
C ALA A 241 27.27 -15.38 16.96
N ALA A 242 26.76 -15.95 15.86
CA ALA A 242 27.03 -17.33 15.45
C ALA A 242 28.35 -17.48 14.66
N GLN A 243 29.02 -16.37 14.32
CA GLN A 243 30.22 -16.36 13.48
C GLN A 243 31.59 -16.45 14.18
N PRO A 244 31.78 -16.42 15.51
CA PRO A 244 33.09 -16.68 16.10
C PRO A 244 33.14 -18.09 16.72
N ALA A 245 33.49 -19.09 15.91
CA ALA A 245 34.01 -20.38 16.41
C ALA A 245 34.72 -21.22 15.34
N ALA A 246 34.50 -20.95 14.04
CA ALA A 246 35.05 -21.79 12.97
C ALA A 246 36.45 -21.39 12.47
N GLU A 247 37.01 -20.25 12.91
CA GLU A 247 38.34 -19.76 12.44
C GLU A 247 39.46 -19.93 13.47
N ALA A 248 39.25 -20.66 14.57
CA ALA A 248 40.26 -20.84 15.63
C ALA A 248 41.00 -22.19 15.62
N GLU A 249 40.88 -23.01 14.56
CA GLU A 249 41.57 -24.30 14.50
C GLU A 249 42.17 -24.57 13.10
N THR A 250 43.18 -23.79 12.72
CA THR A 250 44.19 -24.25 11.74
C THR A 250 45.51 -23.54 12.02
N THR A 251 46.21 -24.01 13.06
CA THR A 251 47.58 -23.62 13.38
C THR A 251 48.53 -24.79 13.10
N ASP A 252 49.51 -24.50 12.25
CA ASP A 252 50.83 -25.12 12.06
C ASP A 252 50.98 -26.51 11.42
N ALA A 253 51.49 -26.47 10.18
CA ALA A 253 52.63 -27.29 9.77
C ALA A 253 53.60 -26.45 8.91
N PRO A 254 54.91 -26.39 9.23
CA PRO A 254 55.89 -25.61 8.49
C PRO A 254 56.64 -26.48 7.47
N LEU A 255 56.74 -26.04 6.20
CA LEU A 255 57.72 -26.56 5.26
C LEU A 255 58.22 -25.45 4.31
N GLU A 256 59.46 -25.07 4.56
CA GLU A 256 60.54 -24.80 3.61
C GLU A 256 60.36 -23.81 2.44
N ARG A 257 61.04 -22.68 2.66
CA ARG A 257 61.75 -21.79 1.72
C ARG A 257 62.39 -22.49 0.51
N SER A 258 62.03 -22.05 -0.70
CA SER A 258 62.92 -21.89 -1.87
C SER A 258 62.32 -20.76 -2.73
N GLU A 259 62.90 -19.56 -2.71
CA GLU A 259 63.94 -19.03 -3.62
C GLU A 259 63.53 -18.91 -5.10
N SER A 260 63.90 -17.75 -5.66
CA SER A 260 63.79 -17.32 -7.06
C SER A 260 62.37 -17.01 -7.54
N PHE A 261 62.10 -15.96 -8.32
CA PHE A 261 62.89 -15.44 -9.42
C PHE A 261 62.49 -13.99 -9.76
N ASP A 262 63.48 -13.25 -10.29
CA ASP A 262 63.43 -11.89 -10.82
C ASP A 262 62.37 -11.65 -11.91
N GLY A 263 61.98 -10.38 -12.08
CA GLY A 263 61.88 -9.83 -13.43
C GLY A 263 60.79 -8.79 -13.66
N PRO A 264 61.13 -7.60 -14.20
CA PRO A 264 60.23 -6.45 -14.33
C PRO A 264 59.43 -6.50 -15.65
N SER A 265 58.37 -5.70 -15.77
CA SER A 265 58.34 -4.60 -16.75
C SER A 265 56.93 -4.02 -16.93
N ASP A 266 56.95 -2.71 -17.22
CA ASP A 266 56.09 -2.01 -18.16
C ASP A 266 54.62 -1.71 -17.83
N ARG A 267 54.45 -0.45 -17.40
CA ARG A 267 53.39 0.49 -17.83
C ARG A 267 53.27 0.54 -19.38
N PRO A 268 52.40 1.36 -20.01
CA PRO A 268 51.07 1.90 -19.68
C PRO A 268 50.04 1.63 -20.82
N GLY A 269 48.76 1.99 -20.65
CA GLY A 269 47.81 2.03 -21.78
C GLY A 269 46.35 2.38 -21.44
N GLU A 270 46.04 3.66 -21.43
CA GLU A 270 44.73 4.28 -21.77
C GLU A 270 44.25 3.85 -23.19
N PRO A 271 43.04 4.19 -23.74
CA PRO A 271 42.03 5.18 -23.35
C PRO A 271 40.53 4.71 -23.55
N PRO A 272 39.50 5.60 -23.52
CA PRO A 272 38.07 5.27 -23.45
C PRO A 272 37.35 5.30 -24.82
N ARG A 273 36.09 4.82 -24.89
CA ARG A 273 34.95 5.17 -25.79
C ARG A 273 33.89 4.05 -25.68
N GLY A 274 32.58 4.29 -25.79
CA GLY A 274 31.89 5.42 -26.38
C GLY A 274 30.39 5.44 -26.05
N ALA A 275 29.75 6.45 -26.63
CA ALA A 275 28.34 6.77 -26.58
C ALA A 275 27.51 6.00 -27.64
N ASP A 276 26.20 6.23 -27.56
CA ASP A 276 25.14 6.07 -28.57
C ASP A 276 24.57 4.66 -28.79
N PHE A 277 23.35 4.46 -28.29
CA PHE A 277 22.14 4.20 -29.09
C PHE A 277 20.89 4.69 -28.34
#